data_AF-A0A1B6NVW1-F1
#
_entry.id   AF-A0A1B6NVW1-F1
#
_cell.length_a   1.000
_cell.length_b   1.000
_cell.length_c   1.000
_cell.angle_alpha   90.00
_cell.angle_beta   90.00
_cell.angle_gamma   90.00
#
_symmetry.space_group_name_H-M   'P 1'
#
loop_
_entity.id
_entity.type
_entity.pdbx_description
1 polymer ?
#
loop_
_entity_poly.entity_id
_entity_poly.type
_entity_poly.pdbx_seq_one_letter_code
_entity_poly.pdbx_strand_id
1 'polypeptide(L)' 'MADALEKQLGENWRVAGKILNVASLDNETWFIAVLNNDTTSEDLHRLADNNAITCYPNTLPYSIEQKASNIVKKRR' A
#
# COMPACT_ATOMS: atom_id res chain seq x y z
N MET A 1 -1.08 9.71 15.13
CA MET A 1 -1.41 10.02 13.73
C MET A 1 -0.57 9.12 12.84
N ALA A 2 -0.96 7.85 12.73
CA ALA A 2 -0.29 6.88 11.88
C ALA A 2 -1.39 6.23 11.05
N ASP A 3 -1.57 6.73 9.85
CA ASP A 3 -2.55 6.27 8.88
C ASP A 3 -2.12 4.90 8.34
N ALA A 4 -2.34 3.88 9.18
CA ALA A 4 -2.09 2.49 8.86
C ALA A 4 -3.23 1.98 7.96
N LEU A 5 -2.85 1.32 6.86
CA LEU A 5 -3.80 0.67 5.98
C LEU A 5 -3.95 -0.77 6.44
N GLU A 6 -5.18 -1.26 6.52
CA GLU A 6 -5.49 -2.66 6.78
C GLU A 6 -5.98 -3.33 5.50
N LYS A 7 -5.62 -4.60 5.34
CA LYS A 7 -6.04 -5.48 4.25
C LYS A 7 -6.89 -6.59 4.82
N GLN A 8 -7.95 -6.96 4.11
CA GLN A 8 -8.73 -8.13 4.44
C GLN A 8 -7.98 -9.40 4.06
N LEU A 9 -7.82 -10.31 5.02
CA LEU A 9 -7.19 -11.61 4.84
C LEU A 9 -8.11 -12.68 5.43
N GLY A 10 -9.02 -13.17 4.58
CA GLY A 10 -10.14 -14.02 4.99
C GLY A 10 -11.13 -13.24 5.86
N GLU A 11 -11.33 -13.71 7.09
CA GLU A 11 -12.18 -13.04 8.10
C GLU A 11 -11.40 -12.03 8.96
N ASN A 12 -10.07 -11.99 8.83
CA ASN A 12 -9.21 -11.15 9.65
C ASN A 12 -8.75 -9.91 8.90
N TRP A 13 -8.52 -8.83 9.65
CA TRP A 13 -7.88 -7.62 9.13
C TRP A 13 -6.45 -7.56 9.62
N ARG A 14 -5.52 -7.31 8.71
CA ARG A 14 -4.10 -7.18 9.03
C ARG A 14 -3.57 -5.88 8.49
N VAL A 15 -2.60 -5.30 9.19
CA VAL A 15 -1.87 -4.13 8.71
C VAL A 15 -1.20 -4.48 7.38
N ALA A 16 -1.65 -3.81 6.31
CA ALA A 16 -1.17 -3.95 4.94
C ALA A 16 0.05 -3.07 4.67
N GLY A 17 0.15 -1.95 5.39
CA GLY A 17 1.21 -0.98 5.18
C GLY A 17 0.89 0.38 5.78
N LYS A 18 1.57 1.40 5.25
CA LYS A 18 1.50 2.77 5.76
C LYS A 18 1.21 3.75 4.64
N ILE A 19 0.30 4.68 4.90
CA ILE A 19 0.03 5.79 4.00
C ILE A 19 1.18 6.79 4.07
N LEU A 20 1.66 7.20 2.89
CA LEU A 20 2.72 8.19 2.74
C LEU A 20 2.15 9.59 2.56
N ASN A 21 1.11 9.71 1.73
CA ASN A 21 0.48 10.99 1.42
C ASN A 21 -1.00 10.81 1.09
N VAL A 22 -1.79 11.83 1.41
CA VAL A 22 -3.23 11.89 1.15
C VAL A 22 -3.54 13.21 0.46
N ALA A 23 -4.39 13.16 -0.54
CA ALA A 23 -4.86 14.31 -1.30
C ALA A 23 -6.37 14.16 -1.54
N SER A 24 -7.13 15.16 -1.11
CA SER A 24 -8.56 15.26 -1.41
C SER A 24 -8.72 16.06 -2.69
N LEU A 25 -9.41 15.49 -3.67
CA LEU A 25 -9.78 16.14 -4.93
C LEU A 25 -11.30 16.14 -5.04
N ASP A 26 -11.89 17.32 -4.87
CA ASP A 26 -13.35 17.52 -4.84
C ASP A 26 -14.07 16.56 -3.88
N ASN A 27 -14.73 15.51 -4.42
CA ASN A 27 -15.48 14.52 -3.66
C ASN A 27 -14.74 13.18 -3.49
N GLU A 28 -13.52 13.06 -4.02
CA GLU A 28 -12.72 11.85 -3.96
C GLU A 28 -11.47 12.09 -3.10
N THR A 29 -11.07 11.06 -2.35
CA THR A 29 -9.82 11.09 -1.60
C THR A 29 -8.86 10.08 -2.20
N TRP A 30 -7.75 10.60 -2.72
CA TRP A 30 -6.66 9.83 -3.29
C TRP A 30 -5.53 9.78 -2.28
N PHE A 31 -4.90 8.62 -2.12
CA PHE A 31 -3.74 8.51 -1.25
C PHE A 31 -2.74 7.54 -1.85
N ILE A 32 -1.48 7.71 -1.46
CA ILE A 32 -0.40 6.82 -1.83
C ILE A 32 0.14 6.16 -0.58
N ALA A 33 0.29 4.84 -0.63
CA ALA A 33 0.72 4.03 0.49
C ALA A 33 1.79 3.04 0.04
N VAL A 34 2.66 2.66 0.98
CA VAL A 34 3.56 1.52 0.79
C VAL A 34 2.90 0.32 1.39
N LEU A 35 2.62 -0.68 0.55
CA LEU A 35 2.00 -1.95 0.92
C LEU A 35 3.01 -3.09 0.73
N ASN A 36 2.70 -4.25 1.30
CA ASN A 36 3.48 -5.46 1.05
C ASN A 36 3.42 -5.86 -0.43
N ASN A 37 4.50 -6.48 -0.93
CA ASN A 37 4.59 -6.94 -2.32
C ASN A 37 3.53 -8.00 -2.68
N ASP A 38 2.98 -8.70 -1.69
CA ASP A 38 1.92 -9.69 -1.85
C ASP A 38 0.51 -9.06 -1.99
N THR A 39 0.43 -7.76 -2.25
CA THR A 39 -0.83 -7.03 -2.44
C THR A 39 -1.24 -7.04 -3.91
N THR A 40 -2.46 -7.46 -4.17
CA THR A 40 -3.09 -7.53 -5.49
C THR A 40 -4.16 -6.44 -5.63
N SER A 41 -4.51 -6.08 -6.86
CA SER A 41 -5.57 -5.11 -7.16
C SER A 41 -6.96 -5.53 -6.68
N GLU A 42 -7.17 -6.83 -6.40
CA GLU A 42 -8.43 -7.40 -5.96
C GLU A 42 -8.58 -7.39 -4.42
N ASP A 43 -7.50 -7.07 -3.71
CA ASP A 43 -7.49 -7.06 -2.25
C ASP A 43 -8.25 -5.85 -1.70
N LEU A 44 -9.22 -6.13 -0.83
CA LEU A 44 -9.97 -5.10 -0.12
C LEU A 44 -9.12 -4.50 0.99
N HIS A 45 -8.99 -3.18 0.94
CA HIS A 45 -8.30 -2.40 1.98
C HIS A 45 -9.26 -1.46 2.68
N ARG A 46 -8.95 -1.15 3.94
CA ARG A 46 -9.62 -0.12 4.73
C ARG A 46 -8.63 0.68 5.56
N LEU A 47 -9.04 1.86 6.00
CA LEU A 47 -8.27 2.63 6.97
C LEU A 47 -8.42 2.03 8.37
N ALA A 48 -7.31 1.87 9.10
CA ALA A 48 -7.35 1.42 10.49
C ALA A 48 -8.12 2.39 11.40
N ASP A 49 -8.10 3.68 11.06
CA ASP A 49 -8.78 4.74 11.81
C ASP A 49 -10.27 4.85 11.42
N ASN A 50 -10.63 4.43 10.19
CA ASN A 50 -11.98 4.52 9.67
C ASN A 50 -12.36 3.30 8.82
N ASN A 51 -12.99 2.33 9.49
CA ASN A 51 -13.40 1.07 8.89
C ASN A 51 -14.52 1.20 7.83
N ALA A 52 -15.19 2.35 7.74
CA ALA A 52 -16.22 2.58 6.72
C ALA A 52 -15.62 2.93 5.36
N ILE A 53 -14.36 3.39 5.33
CA ILE A 53 -13.67 3.75 4.09
C ILE A 53 -12.98 2.50 3.56
N THR A 54 -13.55 1.91 2.52
CA THR A 54 -12.94 0.83 1.76
C THR A 54 -12.33 1.34 0.46
N CYS A 55 -11.26 0.68 0.02
CA CYS A 55 -10.50 1.07 -1.15
C CYS A 55 -9.83 -0.14 -1.79
N TYR A 56 -9.55 -0.01 -3.08
CA TYR A 56 -8.82 -1.01 -3.86
C TYR A 56 -7.54 -0.39 -4.39
N PRO A 57 -6.41 -1.11 -4.33
CA PRO A 57 -5.14 -0.60 -4.82
C PRO A 57 -5.16 -0.59 -6.35
N ASN A 58 -4.84 0.56 -6.93
CA ASN A 58 -4.66 0.70 -8.37
C ASN A 58 -3.18 0.52 -8.73
N THR A 59 -2.91 -0.17 -9.83
CA THR A 59 -1.54 -0.36 -10.33
C THR A 59 -0.96 0.99 -10.75
N LEU A 60 0.26 1.27 -10.32
CA LEU A 60 0.98 2.46 -10.74
C LEU A 60 1.23 2.41 -12.26
N PRO A 61 1.21 3.55 -12.96
CA PRO A 61 1.44 3.62 -14.41
C PRO A 61 2.88 3.30 -14.81
N TYR A 62 3.75 3.00 -13.84
CA TYR A 62 5.14 2.60 -14.01
C TYR A 62 5.43 1.38 -13.13
N SER A 63 6.36 0.54 -13.57
CA SER A 63 6.81 -0.60 -12.79
C SER A 63 7.69 -0.14 -11.62
N ILE A 64 7.41 -0.68 -10.43
CA ILE A 64 8.20 -0.48 -9.20
C ILE A 64 9.21 -1.62 -8.96
N GLU A 65 9.45 -2.46 -9.96
CA GLU A 65 10.42 -3.56 -9.87
C GLU A 65 11.78 -3.06 -9.38
N GLN A 66 12.19 -3.58 -8.22
CA GLN A 66 13.48 -3.25 -7.64
C GLN A 66 14.58 -3.81 -8.55
N LYS A 67 15.30 -2.93 -9.26
CA LYS A 67 16.46 -3.35 -10.06
C LYS A 67 17.45 -4.07 -9.15
N ALA A 68 17.85 -5.28 -9.54
CA ALA A 68 18.79 -6.10 -8.79
C ALA A 68 20.04 -5.27 -8.43
N SER A 69 20.32 -5.19 -7.14
CA SER A 69 21.43 -4.39 -6.61
C SER A 69 22.75 -5.03 -7.00
N ASN A 70 23.48 -4.42 -7.93
CA ASN A 70 24.79 -4.90 -8.40
C ASN A 70 25.93 -4.62 -7.40
N ILE A 71 25.71 -4.81 -6.10
CA ILE A 71 26.79 -4.69 -5.11
C ILE A 71 27.64 -5.96 -5.17
N VAL A 72 28.65 -5.96 -6.05
CA VAL A 72 29.74 -6.93 -6.02
C VAL A 72 30.57 -6.63 -4.77
N LYS A 73 30.35 -7.39 -3.69
CA LYS A 73 31.25 -7.39 -2.54
C LYS A 73 32.62 -7.94 -2.99
N LYS A 74 33.57 -7.04 -3.28
CA LYS A 74 34.99 -7.41 -3.43
C LYS A 74 35.49 -7.91 -2.07
N ARG A 75 35.60 -9.23 -1.90
CA ARG A 75 36.38 -9.82 -0.80
C ARG A 75 37.86 -9.58 -1.11
N ARG A 76 38.57 -8.89 -0.21
CA ARG A 76 40.03 -8.76 -0.18
C ARG A 76 40.59 -9.78 0.79
#